data_AF-A0A101R130-F1
#
_entry.id   AF-A0A101R130-F1
#
_cell.length_a   1.000
_cell.length_b   1.000
_cell.length_c   1.000
_cell.angle_alpha   90.00
_cell.angle_beta   90.00
_cell.angle_gamma   90.00
#
_symmetry.space_group_name_H-M   'P 1'
#
loop_
_entity.id
_entity.type
_entity.pdbx_description
1 polymer ?
#
loop_
_entity_poly.entity_id
_entity_poly.type
_entity_poly.pdbx_seq_one_letter_code
_entity_poly.pdbx_strand_id
1 'polypeptide(L)'
;MTTDELDKGVAVEMTVLQWHLIDGSVDNEVSMAAVDGRDDDVEAGHAVREAGWSQVAGWSAEVPGSGGWPPDDRRATVTLTREQWRFVVRVLDEWDNVGGSEADGESWPRLREVIVAGAGDGSA
;
A
#
# COMPACT_ATOMS: atom_id res chain seq x y z
N MET A 1 13.61 0.53 19.64
CA MET A 1 12.51 1.35 19.09
C MET A 1 11.37 1.29 20.08
N THR A 2 10.86 2.44 20.53
CA THR A 2 9.63 2.51 21.34
C THR A 2 8.42 2.32 20.43
N THR A 3 7.31 1.79 20.96
CA THR A 3 6.03 1.61 20.24
C THR A 3 5.58 2.91 19.55
N ASP A 4 5.82 4.06 20.20
CA ASP A 4 5.61 5.42 19.68
C ASP A 4 6.33 5.73 18.35
N GLU A 5 7.49 5.13 18.10
CA GLU A 5 8.23 5.28 16.84
C GLU A 5 7.74 4.33 15.74
N LEU A 6 7.09 3.22 16.09
CA LEU A 6 6.47 2.28 15.14
C LEU A 6 5.06 2.76 14.72
N ASP A 7 4.37 3.43 15.65
CA ASP A 7 3.05 4.05 15.45
C ASP A 7 3.09 5.37 14.67
N LYS A 8 4.26 6.00 14.55
CA LYS A 8 4.40 7.24 13.78
C LYS A 8 4.22 6.96 12.29
N GLY A 9 3.12 7.45 11.74
CA GLY A 9 2.80 7.35 10.32
C GLY A 9 3.93 7.87 9.43
N VAL A 10 4.31 7.06 8.44
CA VAL A 10 5.27 7.38 7.39
C VAL A 10 4.48 7.73 6.13
N ALA A 11 4.67 8.96 5.65
CA ALA A 11 4.03 9.46 4.45
C ALA A 11 4.88 9.15 3.21
N VAL A 12 4.27 8.54 2.21
CA VAL A 12 4.88 8.26 0.91
C VAL A 12 4.04 8.93 -0.18
N GLU A 13 4.70 9.72 -1.03
CA GLU A 13 4.08 10.30 -2.21
C GLU A 13 4.24 9.37 -3.41
N MET A 14 3.14 9.11 -4.12
CA MET A 14 3.08 8.24 -5.28
C MET A 14 1.98 8.70 -6.25
N THR A 15 1.92 8.15 -7.46
CA THR A 15 0.78 8.38 -8.34
C THR A 15 -0.43 7.53 -7.92
N VAL A 16 -1.64 7.92 -8.34
CA VAL A 16 -2.84 7.11 -8.09
C VAL A 16 -2.73 5.74 -8.76
N LEU A 17 -2.10 5.64 -9.93
CA LEU A 17 -1.79 4.35 -10.55
C LEU A 17 -0.92 3.47 -9.65
N GLN A 18 0.14 4.03 -9.05
CA GLN A 18 1.01 3.29 -8.14
C GLN A 18 0.24 2.83 -6.90
N TRP A 19 -0.67 3.65 -6.38
CA TRP A 19 -1.57 3.23 -5.31
C TRP A 19 -2.51 2.09 -5.74
N HIS A 20 -3.08 2.16 -6.95
CA HIS A 20 -3.92 1.09 -7.50
C HIS A 20 -3.18 -0.25 -7.60
N LEU A 21 -1.92 -0.23 -8.02
CA LEU A 21 -1.08 -1.42 -8.05
C LEU A 21 -0.87 -2.00 -6.65
N ILE A 22 -0.54 -1.14 -5.67
CA ILE A 22 -0.43 -1.57 -4.27
C ILE A 22 -1.76 -2.17 -3.77
N ASP A 23 -2.87 -1.45 -3.96
CA ASP A 23 -4.19 -1.88 -3.51
C ASP A 23 -4.60 -3.22 -4.12
N GLY A 24 -4.38 -3.41 -5.42
CA GLY A 24 -4.68 -4.66 -6.13
C GLY A 24 -3.83 -5.83 -5.65
N SER A 25 -2.53 -5.63 -5.42
CA SER A 25 -1.66 -6.68 -4.87
C SER A 25 -2.04 -7.05 -3.44
N VAL A 26 -2.38 -6.06 -2.61
CA VAL A 26 -2.85 -6.31 -1.24
C VAL A 26 -4.23 -6.99 -1.23
N ASP A 27 -5.14 -6.65 -2.14
CA ASP A 27 -6.44 -7.34 -2.27
C ASP A 27 -6.29 -8.82 -2.61
N ASN A 28 -5.38 -9.11 -3.55
CA ASN A 28 -5.08 -10.49 -3.92
C ASN A 28 -4.45 -11.26 -2.75
N GLU A 29 -3.53 -10.64 -2.01
CA GLU A 29 -2.96 -11.25 -0.80
C GLU A 29 -4.03 -11.52 0.25
N VAL A 30 -4.92 -10.56 0.53
CA VAL A 30 -6.03 -10.75 1.49
C VAL A 30 -6.90 -11.93 1.07
N SER A 31 -7.21 -12.04 -0.22
CA SER A 31 -8.01 -13.14 -0.76
C SER A 31 -7.32 -14.49 -0.58
N MET A 32 -6.00 -14.57 -0.83
CA MET A 32 -5.21 -15.79 -0.62
C MET A 32 -5.04 -16.12 0.86
N ALA A 33 -4.74 -15.13 1.69
CA ALA A 33 -4.61 -15.25 3.14
C ALA A 33 -5.89 -15.79 3.78
N ALA A 34 -7.07 -15.32 3.34
CA ALA A 34 -8.35 -15.83 3.81
C ALA A 34 -8.59 -17.30 3.46
N VAL A 35 -8.14 -17.75 2.28
CA VAL A 35 -8.20 -19.17 1.87
C VAL A 35 -7.25 -20.02 2.72
N ASP A 36 -6.07 -19.49 3.03
CA ASP A 36 -5.02 -20.20 3.78
C ASP A 36 -5.19 -20.11 5.31
N GLY A 37 -6.16 -19.34 5.81
CA GLY A 37 -6.40 -19.13 7.24
C GLY A 37 -5.34 -18.24 7.92
N ARG A 38 -4.73 -17.32 7.17
CA ARG A 38 -3.77 -16.33 7.68
C ARG A 38 -4.48 -15.05 8.11
N ASP A 39 -5.23 -15.14 9.22
CA ASP A 39 -6.11 -14.06 9.69
C ASP A 39 -5.34 -12.73 9.95
N ASP A 40 -4.12 -12.80 10.47
CA ASP A 40 -3.28 -11.61 10.71
C ASP A 40 -2.99 -10.83 9.41
N ASP A 41 -2.77 -11.54 8.29
CA ASP A 41 -2.52 -10.92 6.98
C ASP A 41 -3.79 -10.34 6.36
N VAL A 42 -4.94 -10.97 6.63
CA VAL A 42 -6.27 -10.44 6.25
C VAL A 42 -6.52 -9.11 6.97
N GLU A 43 -6.32 -9.07 8.29
CA GLU A 43 -6.50 -7.86 9.09
C GLU A 43 -5.52 -6.75 8.66
N ALA A 44 -4.24 -7.07 8.49
CA ALA A 44 -3.24 -6.11 8.06
C ALA A 44 -3.54 -5.55 6.66
N GLY A 45 -3.93 -6.41 5.72
CA GLY A 45 -4.26 -6.01 4.36
C GLY A 45 -5.50 -5.11 4.29
N HIS A 46 -6.56 -5.43 5.04
CA HIS A 46 -7.72 -4.55 5.14
C HIS A 46 -7.35 -3.17 5.73
N ALA A 47 -6.59 -3.14 6.82
CA ALA A 47 -6.18 -1.89 7.46
C ALA A 47 -5.36 -0.98 6.52
N VAL A 48 -4.46 -1.56 5.71
CA VAL A 48 -3.69 -0.82 4.70
C VAL A 48 -4.60 -0.21 3.64
N ARG A 49 -5.50 -1.03 3.07
CA ARG A 49 -6.37 -0.61 1.96
C ARG A 49 -7.33 0.48 2.40
N GLU A 50 -7.99 0.31 3.54
CA GLU A 50 -8.89 1.31 4.12
C GLU A 50 -8.16 2.64 4.37
N ALA A 51 -6.95 2.58 4.96
CA ALA A 51 -6.15 3.77 5.22
C ALA A 51 -5.80 4.53 3.93
N GLY A 52 -5.37 3.85 2.87
CA GLY A 52 -5.04 4.55 1.63
C GLY A 52 -6.27 4.96 0.81
N TRP A 53 -7.38 4.21 0.83
CA TRP A 53 -8.65 4.67 0.24
C TRP A 53 -9.09 6.00 0.85
N SER A 54 -9.01 6.15 2.18
CA SER A 54 -9.38 7.39 2.87
C SER A 54 -8.52 8.60 2.47
N GLN A 55 -7.30 8.37 2.00
CA GLN A 55 -6.31 9.42 1.71
C GLN A 55 -6.19 9.74 0.22
N VAL A 56 -6.18 8.72 -0.65
CA VAL A 56 -5.97 8.87 -2.10
C VAL A 56 -7.25 9.28 -2.81
N ALA A 57 -8.39 8.74 -2.39
CA ALA A 57 -9.60 8.86 -3.19
C ALA A 57 -10.25 10.25 -3.14
N GLY A 58 -9.81 11.18 -2.28
CA GLY A 58 -10.61 12.39 -1.98
C GLY A 58 -12.06 12.03 -1.60
N TRP A 59 -12.26 10.78 -1.15
CA TRP A 59 -13.54 10.17 -0.89
C TRP A 59 -14.03 10.74 0.44
N SER A 60 -14.85 11.77 0.37
CA SER A 60 -15.65 12.19 1.50
C SER A 60 -16.94 11.38 1.46
N ALA A 61 -17.16 10.50 2.45
CA ALA A 61 -18.45 9.82 2.68
C ALA A 61 -19.64 10.81 2.74
N GLU A 62 -19.35 12.09 2.93
CA GLU A 62 -20.30 13.19 3.06
C GLU A 62 -20.89 13.69 1.74
N VAL A 63 -20.43 13.21 0.57
CA VAL A 63 -20.97 13.63 -0.75
C VAL A 63 -21.49 12.43 -1.54
N PRO A 64 -22.82 12.20 -1.58
CA PRO A 64 -23.41 11.17 -2.42
C PRO A 64 -23.10 11.40 -3.89
N GLY A 65 -22.36 10.48 -4.52
CA GLY A 65 -22.08 10.50 -5.97
C GLY A 65 -20.75 11.11 -6.42
N SER A 66 -19.73 11.24 -5.56
CA SER A 66 -18.36 11.66 -5.94
C SER A 66 -17.57 10.60 -6.73
N GLY A 67 -18.21 10.05 -7.77
CA GLY A 67 -17.73 8.92 -8.55
C GLY A 67 -16.40 9.15 -9.26
N GLY A 68 -15.44 8.28 -8.94
CA GLY A 68 -14.21 8.08 -9.70
C GLY A 68 -12.97 8.27 -8.83
N TRP A 69 -12.06 7.30 -8.88
CA TRP A 69 -10.69 7.51 -8.46
C TRP A 69 -10.11 8.73 -9.21
N PRO A 70 -9.22 9.53 -8.58
CA PRO A 70 -8.54 10.59 -9.32
C PRO A 70 -7.74 9.99 -10.50
N PRO A 71 -7.36 10.80 -11.50
CA PRO A 71 -6.57 10.30 -12.63
C PRO A 71 -5.29 9.60 -12.18
N ASP A 72 -4.93 8.54 -12.89
CA ASP A 72 -3.77 7.66 -12.63
C ASP A 72 -2.44 8.39 -12.44
N ASP A 73 -2.23 9.50 -13.15
CA ASP A 73 -1.03 10.33 -13.11
C ASP A 73 -1.01 11.35 -11.96
N ARG A 74 -2.16 11.57 -11.31
CA ARG A 74 -2.27 12.46 -10.16
C ARG A 74 -1.43 11.90 -9.00
N ARG A 75 -0.70 12.77 -8.32
CA ARG A 75 0.04 12.40 -7.11
C ARG A 75 -0.89 12.40 -5.90
N ALA A 76 -0.71 11.41 -5.03
CA ALA A 76 -1.34 11.29 -3.73
C ALA A 76 -0.28 10.99 -2.67
N THR A 77 -0.52 11.40 -1.44
CA THR A 77 0.32 11.06 -0.29
C THR A 77 -0.45 10.09 0.59
N VAL A 78 0.12 8.90 0.80
CA VAL A 78 -0.45 7.90 1.70
C VAL A 78 0.42 7.81 2.93
N THR A 79 -0.20 7.91 4.09
CA THR A 79 0.43 7.75 5.39
C THR A 79 -0.02 6.43 5.99
N LEU A 80 0.94 5.54 6.24
CA LEU A 80 0.75 4.25 6.93
C LEU A 80 1.77 4.12 8.07
N THR A 81 1.54 3.22 9.02
CA THR A 81 2.57 2.87 10.00
C THR A 81 3.76 2.20 9.32
N ARG A 82 4.91 2.12 10.01
CA ARG A 82 6.08 1.41 9.47
C ARG A 82 5.79 -0.06 9.22
N GLU A 83 5.01 -0.69 10.09
CA GLU A 83 4.63 -2.11 9.96
C GLU A 83 3.72 -2.34 8.76
N GLN A 84 2.77 -1.43 8.53
CA GLN A 84 1.92 -1.45 7.34
C GLN A 84 2.73 -1.29 6.05
N TRP A 85 3.71 -0.38 6.00
CA TRP A 85 4.60 -0.28 4.85
C TRP A 85 5.46 -1.53 4.64
N ARG A 86 5.95 -2.16 5.71
CA ARG A 86 6.68 -3.43 5.61
C ARG A 86 5.80 -4.56 5.08
N PHE A 87 4.55 -4.63 5.52
CA PHE A 87 3.57 -5.56 4.98
C PHE A 87 3.36 -5.33 3.47
N VAL A 88 3.17 -4.07 3.05
CA VAL A 88 3.05 -3.72 1.62
C VAL A 88 4.27 -4.18 0.81
N VAL A 89 5.49 -3.93 1.31
CA VAL A 89 6.72 -4.39 0.63
C VAL A 89 6.78 -5.92 0.55
N ARG A 90 6.43 -6.63 1.63
CA ARG A 90 6.37 -8.11 1.64
C ARG A 90 5.44 -8.62 0.55
N VAL A 91 4.23 -8.10 0.50
CA VAL A 91 3.21 -8.50 -0.49
C VAL A 91 3.71 -8.25 -1.91
N LEU A 92 4.25 -7.06 -2.17
CA LEU A 92 4.69 -6.71 -3.51
C LEU A 92 5.93 -7.51 -3.96
N ASP A 93 6.87 -7.77 -3.06
CA ASP A 93 8.00 -8.67 -3.33
C ASP A 93 7.50 -10.11 -3.63
N GLU A 94 6.42 -10.57 -2.98
CA GLU A 94 5.82 -11.88 -3.24
C GLU A 94 5.13 -11.96 -4.62
N TRP A 95 4.35 -10.95 -4.99
CA TRP A 95 3.64 -10.91 -6.27
C TRP A 95 4.53 -10.60 -7.48
N ASP A 96 5.63 -9.85 -7.31
CA ASP A 96 6.66 -9.64 -8.34
C ASP A 96 7.29 -10.98 -8.77
N ASN A 97 7.54 -11.88 -7.81
CA ASN A 97 8.05 -13.23 -8.07
C ASN A 97 7.06 -14.16 -8.79
N VAL A 98 5.76 -13.85 -8.74
CA VAL A 98 4.69 -14.66 -9.37
C VAL A 98 4.43 -14.23 -10.82
N GLY A 99 5.00 -13.09 -11.27
CA GLY A 99 4.98 -12.62 -12.65
C GLY A 99 3.90 -11.55 -12.91
N GLY A 100 4.20 -10.31 -12.54
CA GLY A 100 3.42 -9.12 -12.93
C GLY A 100 3.67 -8.74 -14.40
N SER A 101 2.71 -8.06 -15.03
CA SER A 101 2.77 -7.69 -16.44
C SER A 101 3.88 -6.67 -16.72
N GLU A 102 4.38 -6.58 -17.97
CA GLU A 102 5.50 -5.70 -18.37
C GLU A 102 5.27 -4.19 -18.06
N ALA A 103 4.04 -3.75 -17.79
CA ALA A 103 3.72 -2.39 -17.34
C ALA A 103 4.01 -2.14 -15.85
N ASP A 104 4.01 -3.20 -15.03
CA ASP A 104 4.18 -3.17 -13.58
C ASP A 104 5.66 -3.19 -13.16
N GLY A 105 6.53 -3.78 -13.99
CA GLY A 105 7.93 -4.05 -13.67
C GLY A 105 8.87 -2.84 -13.60
N GLU A 106 8.58 -1.73 -14.28
CA GLU A 106 9.43 -0.52 -14.23
C GLU A 106 9.05 0.42 -13.06
N SER A 107 7.78 0.37 -12.62
CA SER A 107 7.26 1.25 -11.57
C SER A 107 7.60 0.74 -10.16
N TRP A 108 7.72 -0.59 -9.98
CA TRP A 108 7.89 -1.21 -8.67
C TRP A 108 9.26 -0.98 -8.01
N PRO A 109 10.41 -1.22 -8.67
CA PRO A 109 11.72 -1.03 -8.03
C PRO A 109 11.90 0.39 -7.46
N ARG A 110 11.39 1.39 -8.20
CA ARG A 110 11.44 2.79 -7.80
C ARG A 110 10.48 3.12 -6.66
N LEU A 111 9.27 2.53 -6.64
CA LEU A 111 8.31 2.70 -5.56
C LEU A 111 8.79 2.03 -4.26
N ARG A 112 9.39 0.84 -4.39
CA ARG A 112 10.04 0.11 -3.30
C ARG A 112 11.16 0.91 -2.66
N GLU A 113 12.05 1.52 -3.45
CA GLU A 113 13.11 2.39 -2.93
C GLU A 113 12.56 3.53 -2.09
N VAL A 114 11.48 4.19 -2.55
CA VAL A 114 10.84 5.29 -1.82
C VAL A 114 10.18 4.80 -0.53
N ILE A 115 9.47 3.67 -0.56
CA ILE A 115 8.83 3.08 0.62
C ILE A 115 9.89 2.67 1.65
N VAL A 116 10.95 1.98 1.23
CA VAL A 116 12.04 1.52 2.12
C VAL A 116 12.80 2.70 2.71
N ALA A 117 13.11 3.73 1.91
CA ALA A 117 13.76 4.95 2.38
C ALA A 117 12.90 5.73 3.38
N GLY A 118 11.58 5.76 3.18
CA GLY A 118 10.63 6.42 4.09
C GLY A 118 10.34 5.62 5.37
N ALA A 119 10.20 4.29 5.27
CA ALA A 119 9.88 3.41 6.38
C ALA A 119 11.06 3.20 7.35
N GLY A 120 12.28 3.51 6.91
CA GLY A 120 13.45 3.55 7.76
C GLY A 120 13.91 2.16 8.20
N ASP A 121 14.22 1.28 7.25
CA ASP A 121 15.20 0.22 7.51
C ASP A 121 16.60 0.83 7.37
N GLY A 122 16.96 1.63 8.36
CA GLY A 122 18.35 1.82 8.70
C GLY A 122 18.87 0.50 9.25
N SER A 123 19.73 -0.18 8.49
CA SER A 123 20.51 -1.31 9.00
C SER A 123 21.11 -0.94 10.35
N ALA A 124 20.84 -1.76 11.35
CA ALA A 124 21.63 -1.89 12.56
C ALA A 124 21.89 -3.38 12.78
#